data_AF-K1U032-F1
#
_entry.id   AF-K1U032-F1
#
_cell.length_a   1.000
_cell.length_b   1.000
_cell.length_c   1.000
_cell.angle_alpha   90.00
_cell.angle_beta   90.00
_cell.angle_gamma   90.00
#
_symmetry.space_group_name_H-M   'P 1'
#
loop_
_entity.id
_entity.type
_entity.pdbx_description
1 polymer ?
#
loop_
_entity_poly.entity_id
_entity_poly.type
_entity_poly.pdbx_seq_one_letter_code
_entity_poly.pdbx_strand_id
1 'polypeptide(L)'
;SYVQERSQRTFYENYSIQLDYNHTFGEVHNVAVMVGANAEKRTYKNVKAKRTELLYDGLHDLNTGSAEASHQTIEGGSNEQGYVSYLARLNYDYAGKYMIEALGRRDGTSKFHPDYRWCNFGAASIGWRISEESFIKDNLKWLDNLKLRASFGITGGAVSELGNYDYLSSIALGTTYFNTGLVQSAWLSKLTDYTRTWEKLENLNIGVDFALLGNRLTGSFDWYQKKNNNMLVSLNYPDVLGTNPAATND
;
A
#
# COMPACT_ATOMS: atom_id res chain seq x y z
N SER A 1 38.11 -18.88 -6.75
CA SER A 1 37.88 -17.47 -6.35
C SER A 1 36.88 -16.83 -7.30
N TYR A 2 36.17 -15.76 -6.90
CA TYR A 2 35.25 -15.04 -7.79
C TYR A 2 35.19 -13.55 -7.46
N VAL A 3 34.80 -12.75 -8.44
CA VAL A 3 34.47 -11.33 -8.31
C VAL A 3 33.07 -11.11 -8.84
N GLN A 4 32.30 -10.24 -8.19
CA GLN A 4 30.94 -9.90 -8.60
C GLN A 4 30.69 -8.42 -8.38
N GLU A 5 30.22 -7.76 -9.43
CA GLU A 5 29.72 -6.40 -9.35
C GLU A 5 28.22 -6.37 -9.61
N ARG A 6 27.55 -5.43 -8.95
CA ARG A 6 26.11 -5.24 -9.09
C ARG A 6 25.80 -3.75 -9.16
N SER A 7 25.14 -3.35 -10.23
CA SER A 7 24.55 -2.02 -10.36
C SER A 7 23.04 -2.13 -10.21
N GLN A 8 22.47 -1.35 -9.31
CA GLN A 8 21.04 -1.26 -9.08
C GLN A 8 20.62 0.19 -9.12
N ARG A 9 19.56 0.47 -9.87
CA ARG A 9 18.94 1.79 -9.92
C ARG A 9 17.45 1.63 -9.64
N THR A 10 16.97 2.38 -8.65
CA THR A 10 15.53 2.57 -8.43
C THR A 10 15.21 4.03 -8.64
N PHE A 11 14.19 4.30 -9.45
CA PHE A 11 13.65 5.63 -9.67
C PHE A 11 12.25 5.68 -9.06
N TYR A 12 12.01 6.68 -8.22
CA TYR A 12 10.72 6.94 -7.59
C TYR A 12 10.24 8.30 -8.07
N GLU A 13 9.02 8.31 -8.61
CA GLU A 13 8.36 9.51 -9.10
C GLU A 13 7.03 9.62 -8.36
N ASN A 14 6.76 10.80 -7.78
CA ASN A 14 5.50 11.11 -7.12
C ASN A 14 5.00 12.45 -7.65
N TYR A 15 3.76 12.48 -8.10
CA TYR A 15 3.07 13.65 -8.59
C TYR A 15 1.82 13.85 -7.77
N SER A 16 1.64 15.03 -7.19
CA SER A 16 0.46 15.36 -6.39
C SER A 16 -0.11 16.71 -6.81
N ILE A 17 -1.44 16.79 -6.80
CA ILE A 17 -2.18 18.04 -6.90
C ILE A 17 -3.28 18.02 -5.84
N GLN A 18 -3.44 19.14 -5.15
CA GLN A 18 -4.43 19.30 -4.10
C GLN A 18 -5.03 20.70 -4.19
N LEU A 19 -6.34 20.78 -4.00
CA LEU A 19 -7.10 22.01 -3.93
C LEU A 19 -7.92 21.98 -2.64
N ASP A 20 -7.77 23.03 -1.84
CA ASP A 20 -8.44 23.18 -0.55
C ASP A 20 -9.32 24.43 -0.56
N TYR A 21 -10.51 24.31 0.01
CA TYR A 21 -11.44 25.40 0.24
C TYR A 21 -11.91 25.34 1.68
N ASN A 22 -11.71 26.43 2.43
CA ASN A 22 -12.16 26.57 3.80
C ASN A 22 -12.95 27.87 3.94
N HIS A 23 -14.16 27.78 4.50
CA HIS A 23 -14.98 28.94 4.74
C HIS A 23 -15.89 28.78 5.95
N THR A 24 -16.09 29.88 6.68
CA THR A 24 -16.99 29.94 7.83
C THR A 24 -18.20 30.79 7.48
N PHE A 25 -19.37 30.18 7.37
CA PHE A 25 -20.64 30.87 7.12
C PHE A 25 -21.32 31.23 8.44
N GLY A 26 -21.76 32.48 8.56
CA GLY A 26 -22.52 32.95 9.73
C GLY A 26 -21.81 32.73 11.07
N GLU A 27 -20.47 32.76 11.08
CA GLU A 27 -19.59 32.56 12.25
C GLU A 27 -19.64 31.17 12.91
N VAL A 28 -20.65 30.36 12.60
CA VAL A 28 -20.90 29.07 13.27
C VAL A 28 -20.84 27.86 12.33
N HIS A 29 -20.88 28.04 11.00
CA HIS A 29 -20.80 26.93 10.05
C HIS A 29 -19.44 26.88 9.39
N ASN A 30 -18.56 26.00 9.87
CA ASN A 30 -17.25 25.77 9.29
C ASN A 30 -17.34 24.67 8.23
N VAL A 31 -17.02 25.01 6.98
CA VAL A 31 -16.99 24.07 5.85
C VAL A 31 -15.57 24.01 5.31
N ALA A 32 -15.01 22.80 5.24
CA ALA A 32 -13.72 22.54 4.61
C ALA A 32 -13.88 21.45 3.55
N VAL A 33 -13.51 21.74 2.32
CA VAL A 33 -13.52 20.82 1.18
C VAL A 33 -12.11 20.69 0.65
N MET A 34 -11.69 19.46 0.38
CA MET A 34 -10.44 19.18 -0.31
C MET A 34 -10.70 18.18 -1.44
N VAL A 35 -10.07 18.42 -2.58
CA VAL A 35 -9.96 17.45 -3.67
C VAL A 35 -8.51 17.34 -4.10
N GLY A 36 -8.10 16.14 -4.47
CA GLY A 36 -6.72 15.91 -4.88
C GLY A 36 -6.55 14.66 -5.74
N ALA A 37 -5.41 14.62 -6.42
CA ALA A 37 -4.96 13.45 -7.15
C ALA A 37 -3.48 13.20 -6.83
N ASN A 38 -3.12 11.92 -6.75
CA ASN A 38 -1.75 11.49 -6.58
C ASN A 38 -1.41 10.39 -7.60
N ALA A 39 -0.21 10.44 -8.16
CA ALA A 39 0.32 9.38 -9.00
C ALA A 39 1.74 9.04 -8.55
N GLU A 40 2.02 7.74 -8.42
CA GLU A 40 3.31 7.20 -8.06
C GLU A 40 3.79 6.25 -9.15
N LYS A 41 5.07 6.33 -9.49
CA LYS A 41 5.76 5.36 -10.33
C LYS A 41 7.06 4.95 -9.67
N ARG A 42 7.31 3.65 -9.61
CA ARG A 42 8.60 3.09 -9.22
C ARG A 42 9.14 2.23 -10.35
N THR A 43 10.32 2.57 -10.82
CA THR A 43 11.06 1.81 -11.84
C THR A 43 12.33 1.26 -11.20
N TYR A 44 12.54 -0.04 -11.28
CA TYR A 44 13.76 -0.69 -10.82
C TYR A 44 14.46 -1.36 -11.99
N LYS A 45 15.78 -1.23 -12.03
CA LYS A 45 16.65 -1.91 -12.98
C LYS A 45 17.89 -2.41 -12.26
N ASN A 46 18.29 -3.63 -12.58
CA ASN A 46 19.53 -4.19 -12.09
C ASN A 46 20.37 -4.80 -13.21
N VAL A 47 21.67 -4.83 -12.97
CA VAL A 47 22.64 -5.62 -13.72
C VAL A 47 23.61 -6.21 -12.70
N LYS A 48 23.88 -7.50 -12.83
CA LYS A 48 24.88 -8.23 -12.06
C LYS A 48 25.86 -8.84 -13.06
N ALA A 49 27.15 -8.60 -12.85
CA ALA A 49 28.22 -9.26 -13.58
C ALA A 49 29.06 -10.05 -12.59
N LYS A 50 29.39 -11.29 -12.92
CA LYS A 50 30.23 -12.17 -12.10
C LYS A 50 31.26 -12.86 -12.97
N ARG A 51 32.49 -12.94 -12.50
CA ARG A 51 33.56 -13.77 -13.09
C ARG A 51 34.18 -14.69 -12.05
N THR A 52 34.45 -15.93 -12.45
CA THR A 52 35.13 -16.95 -11.63
C THR A 52 36.51 -17.28 -12.18
N GLU A 53 37.32 -18.05 -11.45
CA GLU A 53 38.71 -18.38 -11.79
C GLU A 53 39.57 -17.11 -11.98
N LEU A 54 39.83 -16.39 -10.88
CA LEU A 54 40.69 -15.21 -10.91
C LEU A 54 42.13 -15.59 -11.21
N LEU A 55 42.75 -14.90 -12.17
CA LEU A 55 44.08 -15.19 -12.70
C LEU A 55 45.22 -14.71 -11.80
N TYR A 56 44.93 -13.78 -10.89
CA TYR A 56 45.90 -13.14 -10.02
C TYR A 56 45.41 -13.18 -8.57
N ASP A 57 46.30 -13.59 -7.66
CA ASP A 57 45.99 -13.58 -6.23
C ASP A 57 45.96 -12.15 -5.69
N GLY A 58 44.99 -11.85 -4.82
CA GLY A 58 44.77 -10.52 -4.24
C GLY A 58 44.15 -9.44 -5.15
N LEU A 59 43.89 -9.71 -6.45
CA LEU A 59 43.21 -8.77 -7.35
C LEU A 59 41.75 -9.19 -7.61
N HIS A 60 40.80 -8.34 -7.22
CA HIS A 60 39.36 -8.62 -7.23
C HIS A 60 38.57 -7.64 -8.13
N ASP A 61 38.95 -7.52 -9.39
CA ASP A 61 38.22 -6.75 -10.41
C ASP A 61 37.63 -7.68 -11.49
N LEU A 62 36.51 -7.32 -12.11
CA LEU A 62 35.87 -8.19 -13.12
C LEU A 62 36.84 -8.63 -14.22
N ASN A 63 37.73 -7.75 -14.69
CA ASN A 63 38.66 -8.06 -15.77
C ASN A 63 39.77 -9.07 -15.38
N THR A 64 39.92 -9.42 -14.09
CA THR A 64 40.96 -10.37 -13.62
C THR A 64 40.51 -11.83 -13.60
N GLY A 65 39.24 -12.13 -13.90
CA GLY A 65 38.71 -13.50 -14.04
C GLY A 65 39.01 -14.18 -15.39
N SER A 66 38.71 -15.47 -15.49
CA SER A 66 38.91 -16.27 -16.71
C SER A 66 38.08 -15.76 -17.90
N ALA A 67 38.67 -15.77 -19.10
CA ALA A 67 38.04 -15.36 -20.36
C ALA A 67 37.05 -16.40 -20.93
N GLU A 68 37.04 -17.62 -20.40
CA GLU A 68 36.11 -18.66 -20.83
C GLU A 68 34.66 -18.26 -20.54
N ALA A 69 33.77 -18.48 -21.50
CA ALA A 69 32.36 -18.11 -21.36
C ALA A 69 31.66 -18.80 -20.18
N SER A 70 32.08 -20.03 -19.84
CA SER A 70 31.58 -20.79 -18.68
C SER A 70 31.89 -20.14 -17.32
N HIS A 71 32.84 -19.21 -17.28
CA HIS A 71 33.25 -18.47 -16.08
C HIS A 71 32.70 -17.03 -16.05
N GLN A 72 31.81 -16.68 -16.98
CA GLN A 72 31.18 -15.37 -17.08
C GLN A 72 29.67 -15.49 -16.84
N THR A 73 29.13 -14.65 -15.96
CA THR A 73 27.69 -14.59 -15.71
C THR A 73 27.25 -13.14 -15.75
N ILE A 74 26.30 -12.84 -16.64
CA ILE A 74 25.65 -11.53 -16.73
C ILE A 74 24.16 -11.77 -16.54
N GLU A 75 23.61 -11.15 -15.50
CA GLU A 75 22.19 -11.21 -15.19
C GLU A 75 21.66 -9.77 -15.11
N GLY A 76 20.39 -9.59 -15.43
CA GLY A 76 19.75 -8.29 -15.32
C GLY A 76 18.25 -8.41 -15.43
N GLY A 77 17.59 -7.30 -15.14
CA GLY A 77 16.14 -7.24 -15.19
C GLY A 77 15.65 -5.87 -14.81
N SER A 78 14.37 -5.65 -15.10
CA SER A 78 13.67 -4.44 -14.69
C SER A 78 12.22 -4.77 -14.36
N ASN A 79 11.67 -3.98 -13.46
CA ASN A 79 10.24 -3.99 -13.18
C ASN A 79 9.75 -2.58 -12.86
N GLU A 80 8.47 -2.39 -13.12
CA GLU A 80 7.76 -1.14 -12.89
C GLU A 80 6.51 -1.42 -12.06
N GLN A 81 6.15 -0.47 -11.20
CA GLN A 81 4.85 -0.43 -10.54
C GLN A 81 4.34 1.02 -10.53
N GLY A 82 3.03 1.17 -10.64
CA GLY A 82 2.37 2.47 -10.58
C GLY A 82 1.12 2.45 -9.72
N TYR A 83 0.87 3.58 -9.06
CA TYR A 83 -0.36 3.85 -8.31
C TYR A 83 -0.95 5.18 -8.75
N VAL A 84 -2.27 5.27 -8.82
CA VAL A 84 -3.00 6.52 -9.07
C VAL A 84 -4.16 6.60 -8.09
N SER A 85 -4.32 7.71 -7.40
CA SER A 85 -5.38 7.91 -6.42
C SER A 85 -6.08 9.23 -6.67
N TYR A 86 -7.41 9.23 -6.61
CA TYR A 86 -8.24 10.42 -6.55
C TYR A 86 -8.90 10.50 -5.18
N LEU A 87 -8.85 11.66 -4.54
CA LEU A 87 -9.27 11.88 -3.17
C LEU A 87 -10.21 13.08 -3.09
N ALA A 88 -11.29 12.95 -2.32
CA ALA A 88 -12.14 14.05 -1.92
C ALA A 88 -12.42 13.95 -0.42
N ARG A 89 -12.38 15.08 0.28
CA ARG A 89 -12.71 15.20 1.71
C ARG A 89 -13.66 16.37 1.92
N LEU A 90 -14.67 16.14 2.73
CA LEU A 90 -15.57 17.16 3.25
C LEU A 90 -15.50 17.10 4.78
N ASN A 91 -15.22 18.22 5.42
CA ASN A 91 -15.42 18.42 6.85
C ASN A 91 -16.46 19.51 7.04
N TYR A 92 -17.33 19.29 8.00
CA TYR A 92 -18.31 20.25 8.46
C TYR A 92 -18.28 20.30 9.98
N ASP A 93 -18.21 21.50 10.53
CA ASP A 93 -18.35 21.75 11.96
C ASP A 93 -19.39 22.84 12.18
N TYR A 94 -20.35 22.56 13.07
CA TYR A 94 -21.34 23.52 13.52
C TYR A 94 -21.03 23.96 14.96
N ALA A 95 -20.64 25.22 15.12
CA ALA A 95 -20.39 25.91 16.36
C ALA A 95 -19.39 25.19 17.30
N GLY A 96 -18.47 24.37 16.77
CA GLY A 96 -17.60 23.53 17.57
C GLY A 96 -18.30 22.36 18.28
N LYS A 97 -19.58 22.11 17.98
CA LYS A 97 -20.44 21.12 18.67
C LYS A 97 -20.65 19.87 17.85
N TYR A 98 -21.14 20.01 16.61
CA TYR A 98 -21.43 18.89 15.73
C TYR A 98 -20.42 18.87 14.59
N MET A 99 -19.68 17.78 14.51
CA MET A 99 -18.61 17.58 13.53
C MET A 99 -18.98 16.41 12.64
N ILE A 100 -18.85 16.59 11.33
CA ILE A 100 -19.03 15.53 10.34
C ILE A 100 -17.82 15.57 9.41
N GLU A 101 -17.25 14.40 9.15
CA GLU A 101 -16.23 14.22 8.12
C GLU A 101 -16.71 13.13 7.16
N ALA A 102 -16.53 13.37 5.86
CA ALA A 102 -16.69 12.37 4.82
C ALA A 102 -15.45 12.37 3.93
N LEU A 103 -14.97 11.18 3.60
CA LEU A 103 -13.80 10.93 2.77
C LEU A 103 -14.19 9.96 1.67
N GLY A 104 -13.89 10.30 0.43
CA GLY A 104 -14.01 9.41 -0.72
C GLY A 104 -12.67 9.30 -1.43
N ARG A 105 -12.32 8.07 -1.82
CA ARG A 105 -11.10 7.77 -2.57
C ARG A 105 -11.37 6.79 -3.68
N ARG A 106 -10.66 6.95 -4.80
CA ARG A 106 -10.60 5.98 -5.88
C ARG A 106 -9.15 5.71 -6.21
N ASP A 107 -8.69 4.52 -5.85
CA ASP A 107 -7.30 4.12 -5.97
C ASP A 107 -7.14 3.06 -7.06
N GLY A 108 -6.06 3.19 -7.81
CA GLY A 108 -5.68 2.38 -8.96
C GLY A 108 -4.26 1.87 -8.80
N THR A 109 -4.00 0.61 -9.16
CA THR A 109 -2.65 0.03 -9.13
C THR A 109 -2.35 -0.77 -10.40
N SER A 110 -1.11 -0.73 -10.88
CA SER A 110 -0.67 -1.51 -12.04
C SER A 110 -0.54 -3.02 -11.77
N LYS A 111 -0.58 -3.43 -10.50
CA LYS A 111 -0.33 -4.83 -10.06
C LYS A 111 -1.50 -5.78 -10.29
N PHE A 112 -2.69 -5.25 -10.59
CA PHE A 112 -3.87 -6.05 -10.97
C PHE A 112 -4.06 -6.05 -12.48
N HIS A 113 -4.82 -7.05 -12.96
CA HIS A 113 -5.32 -7.08 -14.32
C HIS A 113 -6.11 -5.78 -14.63
N PRO A 114 -6.02 -5.21 -15.85
CA PRO A 114 -6.66 -3.94 -16.22
C PRO A 114 -8.10 -3.76 -15.73
N ASP A 115 -8.89 -4.83 -15.73
CA ASP A 115 -10.31 -4.82 -15.34
C ASP A 115 -10.53 -4.63 -13.81
N TYR A 116 -9.52 -4.95 -12.98
CA TYR A 116 -9.63 -4.95 -11.51
C TYR A 116 -8.70 -3.93 -10.83
N ARG A 117 -8.02 -3.06 -11.61
CA ARG A 117 -7.04 -2.10 -11.09
C ARG A 117 -7.61 -1.10 -10.11
N TRP A 118 -8.89 -0.77 -10.24
CA TRP A 118 -9.53 0.33 -9.53
C TRP A 118 -10.47 -0.14 -8.42
N CYS A 119 -10.36 0.47 -7.25
CA CYS A 119 -11.31 0.28 -6.16
C CYS A 119 -11.68 1.63 -5.52
N ASN A 120 -12.92 1.74 -5.07
CA ASN A 120 -13.39 2.89 -4.32
C ASN A 120 -13.30 2.58 -2.82
N PHE A 121 -12.81 3.57 -2.08
CA PHE A 121 -12.67 3.55 -0.63
C PHE A 121 -13.36 4.77 -0.06
N GLY A 122 -13.82 4.69 1.18
CA GLY A 122 -14.49 5.80 1.80
C GLY A 122 -14.58 5.66 3.29
N ALA A 123 -14.70 6.80 3.97
CA ALA A 123 -14.88 6.86 5.40
C ALA A 123 -15.84 8.00 5.76
N ALA A 124 -16.57 7.83 6.85
CA ALA A 124 -17.38 8.86 7.44
C ALA A 124 -17.16 8.88 8.95
N SER A 125 -17.16 10.06 9.54
CA SER A 125 -17.13 10.22 10.99
C SER A 125 -18.10 11.29 11.44
N ILE A 126 -18.59 11.10 12.65
CA ILE A 126 -19.40 12.07 13.38
C ILE A 126 -18.78 12.31 14.75
N GLY A 127 -18.84 13.56 15.19
CA GLY A 127 -18.41 13.98 16.51
C GLY A 127 -19.44 14.90 17.13
N TRP A 128 -19.72 14.70 18.41
CA TRP A 128 -20.59 15.56 19.19
C TRP A 128 -19.90 15.98 20.48
N ARG A 129 -19.59 17.27 20.60
CA ARG A 129 -19.04 17.86 21.81
C ARG A 129 -20.17 18.28 22.74
N ILE A 130 -20.60 17.33 23.56
CA ILE A 130 -21.69 17.48 24.54
C ILE A 130 -21.38 18.60 25.54
N SER A 131 -20.11 18.80 25.91
CA SER A 131 -19.73 19.86 26.87
C SER A 131 -20.01 21.29 26.40
N GLU A 132 -20.21 21.51 25.10
CA GLU A 132 -20.59 22.82 24.55
C GLU A 132 -22.10 23.05 24.50
N GLU A 133 -22.92 22.06 24.88
CA GLU A 133 -24.34 22.25 25.05
C GLU A 133 -24.62 23.11 26.28
N SER A 134 -25.54 24.07 26.18
CA SER A 134 -25.84 25.02 27.26
C SER A 134 -26.21 24.31 28.57
N PHE A 135 -27.00 23.24 28.48
CA PHE A 135 -27.41 22.45 29.65
C PHE A 135 -26.26 21.74 30.37
N ILE A 136 -25.10 21.56 29.72
CA ILE A 136 -23.89 21.02 30.36
C ILE A 136 -22.94 22.14 30.76
N LYS A 137 -22.60 23.01 29.81
CA LYS A 137 -21.65 24.11 30.00
C LYS A 137 -22.02 25.05 31.15
N ASP A 138 -23.32 25.28 31.33
CA ASP A 138 -23.81 26.20 32.35
C ASP A 138 -23.93 25.52 33.73
N ASN A 139 -24.14 24.20 33.77
CA ASN A 139 -24.47 23.47 35.00
C ASN A 139 -23.35 22.60 35.56
N LEU A 140 -22.43 22.08 34.72
CA LEU A 140 -21.38 21.14 35.13
C LEU A 140 -19.99 21.76 35.01
N LYS A 141 -19.66 22.68 35.92
CA LYS A 141 -18.35 23.41 35.93
C LYS A 141 -17.12 22.53 36.14
N TRP A 142 -17.30 21.29 36.60
CA TRP A 142 -16.23 20.31 36.77
C TRP A 142 -15.89 19.55 35.47
N LEU A 143 -16.73 19.68 34.44
CA LEU A 143 -16.61 19.01 33.14
C LEU A 143 -16.13 20.02 32.08
N ASP A 144 -14.84 19.99 31.75
CA ASP A 144 -14.23 20.90 30.78
C ASP A 144 -14.49 20.47 29.34
N ASN A 145 -14.44 19.17 29.07
CA ASN A 145 -14.74 18.61 27.76
C ASN A 145 -15.41 17.25 27.87
N LEU A 146 -16.41 17.02 27.01
CA LEU A 146 -16.99 15.71 26.77
C LEU A 146 -17.35 15.62 25.29
N LYS A 147 -16.68 14.72 24.57
CA LYS A 147 -16.90 14.50 23.15
C LYS A 147 -17.19 13.02 22.90
N LEU A 148 -18.31 12.76 22.23
CA LEU A 148 -18.58 11.46 21.62
C LEU A 148 -18.11 11.49 20.17
N ARG A 149 -17.49 10.41 19.71
CA ARG A 149 -17.09 10.23 18.33
C ARG A 149 -17.44 8.83 17.85
N ALA A 150 -17.84 8.75 16.58
CA ALA A 150 -18.00 7.49 15.89
C ALA A 150 -17.48 7.64 14.46
N SER A 151 -16.77 6.64 13.97
CA SER A 151 -16.28 6.61 12.60
C SER A 151 -16.40 5.22 12.00
N PHE A 152 -16.68 5.18 10.71
CA PHE A 152 -16.68 3.97 9.90
C PHE A 152 -15.94 4.25 8.60
N GLY A 153 -15.03 3.36 8.21
CA GLY A 153 -14.31 3.51 6.96
C GLY A 153 -13.80 2.21 6.38
N ILE A 154 -13.67 2.19 5.06
CA ILE A 154 -13.16 1.09 4.26
C ILE A 154 -11.88 1.56 3.59
N THR A 155 -10.77 0.86 3.84
CA THR A 155 -9.45 1.16 3.22
C THR A 155 -8.93 -0.04 2.43
N GLY A 156 -8.03 0.22 1.47
CA GLY A 156 -7.34 -0.84 0.74
C GLY A 156 -6.32 -1.56 1.63
N GLY A 157 -6.27 -2.89 1.50
CA GLY A 157 -5.28 -3.75 2.15
C GLY A 157 -3.93 -3.81 1.42
N ALA A 158 -3.09 -4.77 1.78
CA ALA A 158 -1.66 -4.79 1.45
C ALA A 158 -1.36 -5.27 0.01
N VAL A 159 -1.59 -4.40 -0.98
CA VAL A 159 -1.15 -4.63 -2.38
C VAL A 159 0.39 -4.68 -2.53
N SER A 160 1.14 -4.32 -1.47
CA SER A 160 2.60 -4.38 -1.44
C SER A 160 3.14 -5.81 -1.59
N GLU A 161 2.41 -6.81 -1.11
CA GLU A 161 2.83 -8.22 -1.13
C GLU A 161 2.69 -8.87 -2.51
N LEU A 162 1.91 -8.25 -3.40
CA LEU A 162 1.73 -8.73 -4.77
C LEU A 162 2.94 -8.43 -5.64
N GLY A 163 3.31 -9.41 -6.49
CA GLY A 163 4.28 -9.20 -7.56
C GLY A 163 3.75 -8.22 -8.61
N ASN A 164 4.63 -7.42 -9.21
CA ASN A 164 4.25 -6.36 -10.16
C ASN A 164 3.48 -6.87 -11.38
N TYR A 165 3.70 -8.12 -11.76
CA TYR A 165 3.18 -8.75 -12.97
C TYR A 165 2.46 -10.07 -12.67
N ASP A 166 2.01 -10.28 -11.44
CA ASP A 166 1.34 -11.52 -11.02
C ASP A 166 0.05 -11.82 -11.82
N TYR A 167 -0.53 -10.81 -12.48
CA TYR A 167 -1.68 -10.96 -13.39
C TYR A 167 -1.28 -11.44 -14.80
N LEU A 168 0.02 -11.68 -15.05
CA LEU A 168 0.55 -12.21 -16.30
C LEU A 168 1.14 -13.61 -16.07
N SER A 169 0.94 -14.50 -17.05
CA SER A 169 1.61 -15.79 -17.08
C SER A 169 3.06 -15.60 -17.51
N SER A 170 3.98 -15.61 -16.55
CA SER A 170 5.39 -15.37 -16.78
C SER A 170 6.13 -16.67 -17.09
N ILE A 171 7.05 -16.61 -18.05
CA ILE A 171 7.95 -17.71 -18.40
C ILE A 171 9.31 -17.41 -17.76
N ALA A 172 9.77 -18.31 -16.90
CA ALA A 172 11.14 -18.28 -16.40
C ALA A 172 12.06 -19.02 -17.38
N LEU A 173 13.28 -18.51 -17.49
CA LEU A 173 14.35 -19.13 -18.25
C LEU A 173 15.39 -19.70 -17.27
N GLY A 174 15.98 -20.83 -17.66
CA GLY A 174 17.08 -21.44 -16.93
C GLY A 174 17.87 -22.35 -17.83
N THR A 175 18.56 -23.31 -17.23
CA THR A 175 19.38 -24.27 -17.96
C THR A 175 19.14 -25.67 -17.44
N THR A 176 19.03 -26.63 -18.35
CA THR A 176 18.83 -28.05 -18.04
C THR A 176 19.82 -28.88 -18.84
N TYR A 177 20.35 -29.94 -18.23
CA TYR A 177 21.20 -30.89 -18.93
C TYR A 177 20.35 -31.89 -19.69
N PHE A 178 20.56 -32.00 -21.00
CA PHE A 178 20.11 -33.10 -21.84
C PHE A 178 21.31 -33.94 -22.29
N ASN A 179 21.07 -35.05 -22.98
CA ASN A 179 22.13 -35.89 -23.55
C ASN A 179 23.07 -35.12 -24.50
N THR A 180 22.64 -33.97 -25.03
CA THR A 180 23.43 -33.08 -25.89
C THR A 180 24.22 -32.02 -25.12
N GLY A 181 24.18 -32.03 -23.78
CA GLY A 181 24.83 -31.04 -22.90
C GLY A 181 23.84 -30.07 -22.24
N LEU A 182 24.38 -28.98 -21.69
CA LEU A 182 23.60 -27.91 -21.06
C LEU A 182 22.86 -27.11 -22.13
N VAL A 183 21.53 -27.06 -22.07
CA VAL A 183 20.72 -26.23 -22.97
C VAL A 183 19.86 -25.26 -22.16
N GLN A 184 19.43 -24.18 -22.81
CA GLN A 184 18.47 -23.26 -22.22
C GLN A 184 17.10 -23.92 -22.11
N SER A 185 16.48 -23.82 -20.95
CA SER A 185 15.13 -24.31 -20.67
C SER A 185 14.20 -23.16 -20.30
N ALA A 186 12.90 -23.39 -20.51
CA ALA A 186 11.85 -22.44 -20.19
C ALA A 186 10.69 -23.16 -19.50
N TRP A 187 10.09 -22.54 -18.49
CA TRP A 187 8.93 -23.07 -17.77
C TRP A 187 8.02 -21.96 -17.26
N LEU A 188 6.77 -22.30 -16.95
CA LEU A 188 5.83 -21.38 -16.32
C LEU A 188 6.26 -21.11 -14.87
N SER A 189 6.57 -19.86 -14.56
CA SER A 189 7.18 -19.52 -13.26
C SER A 189 6.17 -19.47 -12.11
N LYS A 190 4.88 -19.27 -12.40
CA LYS A 190 3.79 -19.17 -11.41
C LYS A 190 2.44 -19.38 -12.08
N LEU A 191 1.43 -19.87 -11.34
CA LEU A 191 0.04 -19.77 -11.76
C LEU A 191 -0.43 -18.30 -11.79
N THR A 192 -1.35 -17.99 -12.69
CA THR A 192 -1.88 -16.64 -12.87
C THR A 192 -3.38 -16.64 -12.56
N ASP A 193 -3.79 -15.73 -11.68
CA ASP A 193 -5.20 -15.40 -11.46
C ASP A 193 -5.49 -14.01 -12.07
N TYR A 194 -6.40 -13.98 -13.02
CA TYR A 194 -6.83 -12.76 -13.72
C TYR A 194 -7.94 -12.01 -12.98
N THR A 195 -8.57 -12.62 -11.98
CA THR A 195 -9.77 -12.10 -11.28
C THR A 195 -9.47 -11.39 -9.97
N ARG A 196 -8.22 -11.48 -9.51
CA ARG A 196 -7.77 -10.90 -8.24
C ARG A 196 -7.98 -9.40 -8.16
N THR A 197 -8.50 -8.95 -7.03
CA THR A 197 -8.84 -7.55 -6.76
C THR A 197 -8.37 -7.10 -5.38
N TRP A 198 -8.70 -5.86 -5.02
CA TRP A 198 -8.31 -5.21 -3.78
C TRP A 198 -8.87 -5.91 -2.54
N GLU A 199 -8.00 -6.12 -1.55
CA GLU A 199 -8.37 -6.39 -0.17
C GLU A 199 -9.00 -5.14 0.47
N LYS A 200 -10.06 -5.33 1.27
CA LYS A 200 -10.85 -4.25 1.89
C LYS A 200 -10.86 -4.40 3.40
N LEU A 201 -10.33 -3.39 4.08
CA LEU A 201 -10.29 -3.30 5.54
C LEU A 201 -11.39 -2.36 6.02
N GLU A 202 -12.43 -2.92 6.62
CA GLU A 202 -13.52 -2.18 7.26
C GLU A 202 -13.15 -1.91 8.72
N ASN A 203 -13.23 -0.65 9.14
CA ASN A 203 -12.93 -0.21 10.49
C ASN A 203 -14.11 0.58 11.05
N LEU A 204 -14.64 0.14 12.18
CA LEU A 204 -15.60 0.85 13.01
C LEU A 204 -14.89 1.30 14.30
N ASN A 205 -15.05 2.55 14.69
CA ASN A 205 -14.54 3.08 15.95
C ASN A 205 -15.64 3.91 16.63
N ILE A 206 -15.78 3.72 17.94
CA ILE A 206 -16.65 4.51 18.82
C ILE A 206 -15.79 4.96 20.00
N GLY A 207 -15.73 6.26 20.23
CA GLY A 207 -14.85 6.85 21.22
C GLY A 207 -15.57 7.89 22.09
N VAL A 208 -15.08 8.01 23.32
CA VAL A 208 -15.46 9.07 24.26
C VAL A 208 -14.19 9.74 24.74
N ASP A 209 -14.10 11.05 24.56
CA ASP A 209 -12.99 11.86 25.05
C ASP A 209 -13.52 12.79 26.15
N PHE A 210 -12.80 12.88 27.28
CA PHE A 210 -13.21 13.71 28.42
C PHE A 210 -12.04 14.48 29.05
N ALA A 211 -12.36 15.65 29.62
CA ALA A 211 -11.46 16.46 30.42
C ALA A 211 -12.23 17.06 31.60
N LEU A 212 -11.69 16.91 32.81
CA LEU A 212 -12.30 17.31 34.07
C LEU A 212 -11.35 18.16 34.93
N LEU A 213 -11.96 18.93 35.86
CA LEU A 213 -11.29 19.65 36.94
C LEU A 213 -10.27 20.69 36.47
N GLY A 214 -10.61 21.46 35.44
CA GLY A 214 -9.69 22.42 34.82
C GLY A 214 -8.61 21.71 34.01
N ASN A 215 -8.99 20.66 33.28
CA ASN A 215 -8.10 19.78 32.51
C ASN A 215 -7.05 19.02 33.33
N ARG A 216 -7.24 18.85 34.65
CA ARG A 216 -6.32 18.09 35.52
C ARG A 216 -6.46 16.58 35.36
N LEU A 217 -7.64 16.12 34.94
CA LEU A 217 -7.89 14.73 34.61
C LEU A 217 -8.43 14.66 33.18
N THR A 218 -7.64 14.08 32.28
CA THR A 218 -8.03 13.88 30.88
C THR A 218 -7.95 12.41 30.54
N GLY A 219 -8.79 11.97 29.61
CA GLY A 219 -8.82 10.59 29.18
C GLY A 219 -9.62 10.39 27.91
N SER A 220 -9.44 9.22 27.33
CA SER A 220 -10.23 8.74 26.22
C SER A 220 -10.51 7.26 26.41
N PHE A 221 -11.66 6.82 25.91
CA PHE A 221 -12.01 5.41 25.79
C PHE A 221 -12.42 5.14 24.36
N ASP A 222 -11.84 4.10 23.77
CA ASP A 222 -12.08 3.68 22.39
C ASP A 222 -12.51 2.22 22.35
N TRP A 223 -13.62 1.97 21.68
CA TRP A 223 -13.98 0.64 21.20
C TRP A 223 -13.86 0.61 19.68
N TYR A 224 -13.19 -0.40 19.15
CA TYR A 224 -13.01 -0.55 17.70
C TYR A 224 -13.23 -1.98 17.25
N GLN A 225 -13.68 -2.11 16.00
CA GLN A 225 -13.83 -3.38 15.30
C GLN A 225 -13.23 -3.26 13.91
N LYS A 226 -12.35 -4.19 13.54
CA LYS A 226 -11.74 -4.29 12.23
C LYS A 226 -12.15 -5.60 11.56
N LYS A 227 -12.62 -5.53 10.31
CA LYS A 227 -12.92 -6.69 9.47
C LYS A 227 -12.09 -6.61 8.20
N ASN A 228 -11.48 -7.72 7.83
CA ASN A 228 -10.73 -7.85 6.59
C ASN A 228 -11.54 -8.68 5.62
N ASN A 229 -11.93 -8.09 4.50
CA ASN A 229 -12.73 -8.72 3.46
C ASN A 229 -11.88 -8.84 2.20
N ASN A 230 -11.96 -9.98 1.51
CA ASN A 230 -11.20 -10.27 0.30
C ASN A 230 -9.68 -10.22 0.55
N MET A 231 -9.25 -10.79 1.68
CA MET A 231 -7.84 -10.91 2.05
C MET A 231 -7.07 -11.61 0.95
N LEU A 232 -5.92 -11.05 0.59
CA LEU A 232 -5.04 -11.62 -0.42
C LEU A 232 -4.20 -12.73 0.22
N VAL A 233 -4.58 -13.97 0.01
CA VAL A 233 -3.91 -15.14 0.58
C VAL A 233 -3.22 -15.98 -0.48
N SER A 234 -2.02 -16.46 -0.18
CA SER A 234 -1.38 -17.50 -0.98
C SER A 234 -1.91 -18.86 -0.52
N LEU A 235 -2.74 -19.49 -1.35
CA LEU A 235 -3.26 -20.83 -1.07
C LEU A 235 -2.20 -21.89 -1.40
N ASN A 236 -2.12 -22.98 -0.62
CA ASN A 236 -1.28 -24.11 -0.99
C ASN A 236 -2.03 -25.00 -1.98
N TYR A 237 -1.47 -25.21 -3.17
CA TYR A 237 -1.97 -26.13 -4.17
C TYR A 237 -1.15 -27.43 -4.21
N PRO A 238 -1.73 -28.57 -4.66
CA PRO A 238 -0.96 -29.81 -4.82
C PRO A 238 0.19 -29.67 -5.83
N ASP A 239 1.35 -30.25 -5.50
CA ASP A 239 2.56 -30.20 -6.34
C ASP A 239 2.37 -30.77 -7.76
N VAL A 240 1.31 -31.56 -7.98
CA VAL A 240 0.93 -32.09 -9.30
C VAL A 240 0.66 -30.97 -10.32
N LEU A 241 0.34 -29.76 -9.86
CA LEU A 241 0.14 -28.59 -10.73
C LEU A 241 1.47 -27.98 -11.24
N GLY A 242 2.62 -28.44 -10.74
CA GLY A 242 3.93 -28.20 -11.33
C GLY A 242 4.46 -26.76 -11.24
N THR A 243 3.81 -25.89 -10.46
CA THR A 243 4.21 -24.49 -10.30
C THR A 243 3.61 -23.88 -9.02
N ASN A 244 4.12 -22.71 -8.60
CA ASN A 244 3.67 -22.06 -7.38
C ASN A 244 2.24 -21.48 -7.51
N PRO A 245 1.43 -21.55 -6.45
CA PRO A 245 0.09 -20.98 -6.38
C PRO A 245 0.09 -19.46 -6.63
N ALA A 246 -0.97 -18.97 -7.27
CA ALA A 246 -1.31 -17.55 -7.27
C ALA A 246 -1.88 -17.16 -5.90
N ALA A 247 -1.59 -15.94 -5.43
CA ALA A 247 -2.37 -15.36 -4.34
C ALA A 247 -3.77 -15.01 -4.87
N THR A 248 -4.83 -15.36 -4.16
CA THR A 248 -6.24 -15.12 -4.53
C THR A 248 -6.96 -14.41 -3.38
N ASN A 249 -8.10 -13.77 -3.67
CA ASN A 249 -8.98 -13.27 -2.61
C ASN A 249 -9.66 -14.47 -1.89
N ASP A 250 -9.82 -14.37 -0.57
CA ASP A 250 -10.51 -15.38 0.28
C ASP A 250 -12.04 -15.40 0.13
#